data_AF-A0A6C1PQ35-F1
#
_entry.id   AF-A0A6C1PQ35-F1
#
_cell.length_a   1.000
_cell.length_b   1.000
_cell.length_c   1.000
_cell.angle_alpha   90.00
_cell.angle_beta   90.00
_cell.angle_gamma   90.00
#
_symmetry.space_group_name_H-M   'P 1'
#
loop_
_entity.id
_entity.type
_entity.pdbx_description
1 polymer ?
#
loop_
_entity_poly.entity_id
_entity_poly.type
_entity_poly.pdbx_seq_one_letter_code
_entity_poly.pdbx_strand_id
1 'polypeptide(L)' 'MKTTVDISRELLELVKEAASVRTNREAIDIALREYLRIQRSAELVSILGTFEEFMSTSELDRLRAES' A
#
# COMPACT_ATOMS: atom_id res chain seq x y z
N MET A 1 4.33 -11.08 16.24
CA MET A 1 5.77 -11.42 16.17
C MET A 1 6.55 -10.36 16.93
N LYS A 2 7.62 -10.73 17.64
CA LYS A 2 8.55 -9.76 18.24
C LYS A 2 9.84 -9.79 17.43
N THR A 3 10.32 -8.62 17.05
CA THR A 3 11.53 -8.45 16.24
C THR A 3 12.32 -7.30 16.84
N THR A 4 13.64 -7.47 16.95
CA THR A 4 14.57 -6.41 17.36
C THR A 4 15.14 -5.78 16.10
N VAL A 5 15.05 -4.45 16.00
CA VAL A 5 15.53 -3.66 14.87
C VAL A 5 16.28 -2.44 15.40
N ASP A 6 17.38 -2.08 14.75
CA ASP A 6 18.11 -0.85 15.04
C ASP A 6 17.55 0.28 14.17
N ILE A 7 17.09 1.36 14.79
CA ILE A 7 16.39 2.47 14.15
C ILE A 7 16.85 3.78 14.79
N SER A 8 17.08 4.79 13.96
CA SER A 8 17.36 6.15 14.44
C SER A 8 16.23 6.66 15.34
N ARG A 9 16.59 7.08 16.55
CA ARG A 9 15.65 7.67 17.52
C ARG A 9 14.97 8.91 16.93
N GLU A 10 15.73 9.76 16.25
CA GLU A 10 15.22 11.01 15.67
C GLU A 10 14.14 10.72 14.63
N LEU A 11 14.37 9.77 13.74
CA LEU A 11 13.38 9.34 12.75
C LEU A 11 12.12 8.80 13.41
N LEU A 12 12.28 7.98 14.46
CA LEU A 12 11.15 7.39 15.18
C LEU A 12 10.27 8.45 15.86
N GLU A 13 10.89 9.47 16.46
CA GLU A 13 10.13 10.58 17.07
C GLU A 13 9.43 11.43 16.00
N LEU A 14 10.08 11.73 14.87
CA LEU A 14 9.43 12.44 13.76
C LEU A 14 8.19 11.70 13.24
N VAL A 15 8.28 10.37 13.08
CA VAL A 15 7.13 9.56 12.66
C VAL A 15 6.03 9.58 13.72
N LYS A 16 6.39 9.50 15.02
CA LYS A 16 5.41 9.57 16.11
C LYS A 16 4.67 10.90 16.14
N GLU A 17 5.39 12.01 15.95
CA GLU A 17 4.80 13.34 15.86
C GLU A 17 3.89 13.46 14.63
N ALA A 18 4.39 13.10 13.46
CA ALA A 18 3.63 13.17 12.21
C ALA A 18 2.37 12.29 12.23
N ALA A 19 2.45 11.11 12.83
CA ALA A 19 1.31 10.18 12.97
C ALA A 19 0.47 10.44 14.23
N SER A 20 0.86 11.39 15.09
CA SER A 20 0.22 11.68 16.38
C SER A 20 0.04 10.44 17.28
N VAL A 21 1.05 9.55 17.32
CA VAL A 21 1.03 8.32 18.12
C VAL A 21 2.02 8.37 19.27
N ARG A 22 1.71 7.63 20.34
CA ARG A 22 2.51 7.65 21.57
C ARG A 22 3.57 6.56 21.60
N THR A 23 3.36 5.47 20.86
CA THR A 23 4.18 4.27 20.98
C THR A 23 5.05 4.03 19.75
N ASN A 24 6.27 3.54 20.00
CA ASN A 24 7.20 3.15 18.93
C ASN A 24 6.59 2.06 18.04
N ARG A 25 5.84 1.12 18.64
CA ARG A 25 5.17 0.03 17.90
C ARG A 25 4.16 0.58 16.88
N GLU A 26 3.32 1.52 17.28
CA GLU A 26 2.33 2.12 16.38
C GLU A 26 2.99 2.93 15.28
N ALA A 27 4.03 3.72 15.61
CA ALA A 27 4.78 4.48 14.61
C ALA A 27 5.38 3.57 13.53
N ILE A 28 5.96 2.44 13.93
CA ILE A 28 6.52 1.46 12.99
C ILE A 28 5.41 0.78 12.17
N ASP A 29 4.29 0.39 12.79
CA ASP A 29 3.18 -0.24 12.04
C ASP A 29 2.61 0.70 10.98
N ILE A 30 2.42 1.98 11.33
CA ILE A 30 1.94 3.01 10.40
C ILE A 30 2.96 3.24 9.27
N ALA A 31 4.24 3.41 9.61
CA ALA A 31 5.29 3.63 8.61
C ALA A 31 5.38 2.49 7.59
N LEU A 32 5.28 1.23 8.05
CA LEU A 32 5.30 0.06 7.17
C LEU A 32 4.06 0.00 6.26
N ARG A 33 2.87 0.30 6.79
CA ARG A 33 1.64 0.37 6.00
C ARG A 33 1.70 1.45 4.93
N GLU A 34 2.19 2.64 5.30
CA GLU A 34 2.31 3.76 4.37
C GLU A 34 3.35 3.50 3.29
N TYR A 35 4.49 2.89 3.63
CA TYR A 35 5.47 2.45 2.65
C TYR A 35 4.83 1.51 1.61
N LEU A 36 4.08 0.50 2.06
CA LEU A 36 3.39 -0.42 1.14
C LEU A 36 2.33 0.28 0.31
N ARG A 37 1.59 1.25 0.88
CA ARG A 37 0.61 2.05 0.14
C ARG A 37 1.27 2.82 -1.00
N ILE A 38 2.40 3.47 -0.72
CA ILE A 38 3.18 4.23 -1.72
C ILE A 38 3.66 3.30 -2.84
N GLN A 39 4.21 2.12 -2.50
CA GLN A 39 4.68 1.16 -3.51
C GLN A 39 3.54 0.67 -4.40
N ARG A 40 2.37 0.33 -3.83
CA ARG A 40 1.19 -0.06 -4.60
C ARG A 40 0.69 1.06 -5.50
N SER A 41 0.67 2.29 -5.01
CA SER A 41 0.31 3.44 -5.85
C SER A 41 1.27 3.63 -7.02
N ALA A 42 2.59 3.44 -6.80
CA ALA A 42 3.58 3.51 -7.86
C ALA A 42 3.40 2.39 -8.90
N GLU A 43 3.12 1.17 -8.46
CA GLU A 43 2.81 0.03 -9.33
C GLU A 43 1.57 0.31 -10.18
N LEU A 44 0.47 0.76 -9.57
CA LEU A 44 -0.76 1.12 -10.29
C LEU A 44 -0.52 2.21 -11.35
N VAL A 45 0.28 3.23 -11.03
CA VAL A 45 0.66 4.27 -11.99
C VAL A 45 1.50 3.70 -13.13
N SER A 46 2.38 2.74 -12.87
CA SER A 46 3.21 2.13 -13.92
C SER A 46 2.42 1.31 -14.95
N ILE A 47 1.24 0.82 -14.57
CA ILE A 47 0.32 0.05 -15.43
C ILE A 47 -0.72 1.01 -16.08
N LEU A 48 -0.75 2.28 -15.67
CA LEU A 48 -1.68 3.25 -16.23
C LEU A 48 -1.33 3.52 -17.71
N GLY A 49 -2.25 3.22 -18.62
CA GLY A 49 -2.03 3.35 -20.06
C GLY A 49 -1.39 2.14 -20.74
N THR A 50 -1.08 1.06 -20.01
CA THR A 50 -0.69 -0.23 -20.61
C THR A 50 -1.88 -1.14 -20.89
N PHE A 51 -3.10 -0.71 -20.55
CA PHE A 51 -4.33 -1.43 -20.89
C PHE A 51 -4.74 -1.07 -22.31
N GLU A 52 -4.30 -1.87 -23.28
CA GLU A 52 -4.60 -1.68 -24.71
C GLU A 52 -6.01 -2.15 -25.08
N GLU A 53 -6.55 -3.14 -24.37
CA GLU A 53 -7.91 -3.66 -24.58
C GLU A 53 -8.69 -3.76 -23.27
N PHE A 54 -9.89 -3.18 -23.27
CA PHE A 54 -10.90 -3.45 -22.25
C PHE A 54 -11.79 -4.57 -22.74
N MET A 55 -12.20 -5.45 -21.82
CA MET A 55 -13.23 -6.45 -22.09
C MET A 55 -14.46 -5.78 -22.70
N SER A 56 -14.89 -6.28 -23.85
CA SER A 56 -16.11 -5.82 -24.49
C SER A 56 -17.34 -6.21 -23.65
N THR A 57 -18.43 -5.48 -23.82
CA THR A 57 -19.69 -5.78 -23.13
C THR A 57 -20.18 -7.20 -23.43
N SER A 58 -19.96 -7.69 -24.65
CA SER A 58 -20.32 -9.04 -25.07
C SER A 58 -19.47 -10.14 -24.42
N GLU A 59 -18.19 -9.89 -24.16
CA GLU A 59 -17.34 -10.81 -23.40
C GLU A 59 -17.74 -10.88 -21.92
N LEU A 60 -18.12 -9.74 -21.34
CA LEU A 60 -18.63 -9.68 -19.96
C LEU A 60 -19.95 -10.45 -19.81
N ASP A 61 -20.84 -10.33 -20.78
CA ASP A 61 -22.13 -11.03 -20.77
C ASP A 61 -21.96 -12.56 -20.90
N ARG A 62 -20.95 -13.03 -21.65
CA ARG A 62 -20.60 -14.47 -21.70
C ARG A 62 -20.14 -14.99 -20.34
N LEU A 63 -19.20 -14.32 -19.68
CA LEU A 63 -18.67 -14.75 -18.39
C LEU A 63 -19.75 -14.82 -17.30
N ARG A 64 -20.74 -13.92 -17.35
CA ARG A 64 -21.90 -13.92 -16.43
C ARG A 64 -22.88 -15.06 -16.72
N ALA A 65 -23.00 -15.50 -17.97
CA ALA A 65 -23.87 -16.61 -18.34
C ALA A 65 -23.26 -17.99 -18.00
N GLU A 66 -21.95 -18.05 -17.80
CA GLU A 66 -21.19 -19.26 -17.43
C GLU A 66 -21.06 -19.45 -15.90
N SER A 67 -21.52 -18.50 -15.09
CA SER A 67 -21.52 -18.54 -13.61
C SER A 67 -22.90 -18.90 -13.04
#